data_AF-A0A1W1WQN8-F1
#
_entry.id   AF-A0A1W1WQN8-F1
#
_cell.length_a   1.000
_cell.length_b   1.000
_cell.length_c   1.000
_cell.angle_alpha   90.00
_cell.angle_beta   90.00
_cell.angle_gamma   90.00
#
_symmetry.space_group_name_H-M   'P 1'
#
loop_
_entity.id
_entity.type
_entity.pdbx_description
1 polymer ?
#
loop_
_entity_poly.entity_id
_entity_poly.type
_entity_poly.pdbx_seq_one_letter_code
_entity_poly.pdbx_strand_id
1 'polypeptide(L)'
;MKKIALLALVAAGMLFASSGEKGEFEKKGFLTTKWCAQNDLFADCRLESYHCGSEGCYRNWVPGEPGKTEIVLYVHDEGKIYEIKPSGVHVSELLEKAANRNEVTIIGKLESDGKTIEAMEFKAPPPPKKSFFKGCL
;
A
#
# COMPACT_ATOMS: atom_id res chain seq x y z
N MET A 1 45.62 33.18 22.32
CA MET A 1 44.73 32.19 22.98
C MET A 1 43.27 32.57 22.74
N LYS A 2 42.64 32.01 21.71
CA LYS A 2 41.20 32.02 21.37
C LYS A 2 41.14 31.54 19.92
N LYS A 3 40.16 30.70 19.55
CA LYS A 3 39.95 30.07 18.22
C LYS A 3 40.51 28.65 18.00
N ILE A 4 40.42 27.73 18.97
CA ILE A 4 40.48 26.28 18.65
C ILE A 4 39.38 25.45 19.36
N ALA A 5 38.70 25.99 20.38
CA ALA A 5 37.76 25.21 21.20
C ALA A 5 36.30 25.13 20.68
N LEU A 6 36.05 25.10 19.36
CA LEU A 6 34.68 25.14 18.81
C LEU A 6 34.33 24.04 17.80
N LEU A 7 35.20 23.03 17.64
CA LEU A 7 35.00 21.94 16.67
C LEU A 7 34.66 20.57 17.30
N ALA A 8 34.50 20.48 18.62
CA ALA A 8 34.30 19.20 19.32
C ALA A 8 32.86 18.90 19.75
N LEU A 9 31.86 19.72 19.39
CA LEU A 9 30.50 19.62 19.95
C LEU A 9 29.40 19.21 18.95
N VAL A 10 29.74 18.88 17.69
CA VAL A 10 28.75 18.51 16.66
C VAL A 10 28.66 17.00 16.39
N ALA A 11 29.53 16.18 16.99
CA ALA A 11 29.59 14.73 16.70
C ALA A 11 28.67 13.84 17.57
N ALA A 12 27.88 14.40 18.50
CA ALA A 12 27.09 13.62 19.46
C ALA A 12 25.58 13.53 19.14
N GLY A 13 25.12 14.02 17.99
CA GLY A 13 23.69 14.23 17.71
C GLY A 13 23.01 13.23 16.76
N MET A 14 23.71 12.24 16.19
CA MET A 14 23.14 11.36 15.17
C MET A 14 23.25 9.87 15.55
N LEU A 15 22.75 9.51 16.72
CA LEU A 15 22.44 8.13 17.07
C LEU A 15 21.08 8.07 17.76
N PHE A 16 20.06 8.64 17.14
CA PHE A 16 18.68 8.35 17.49
C PHE A 16 18.05 7.45 16.42
N ALA A 17 17.75 6.24 16.88
CA ALA A 17 16.63 5.41 16.48
C ALA A 17 16.56 4.95 15.02
N SER A 18 17.18 3.79 14.78
CA SER A 18 16.46 2.74 14.06
C SER A 18 16.45 1.51 14.97
N SER A 19 15.70 1.62 16.07
CA SER A 19 15.20 0.44 16.76
C SER A 19 14.34 -0.27 15.72
N GLY A 20 14.89 -1.32 15.14
CA GLY A 20 14.13 -2.27 14.34
C GLY A 20 13.14 -2.92 15.30
N GLU A 21 12.01 -2.27 15.49
CA GLU A 21 10.83 -2.94 15.99
C GLU A 21 10.58 -4.08 15.02
N LYS A 22 10.92 -5.30 15.45
CA LYS A 22 10.22 -6.52 15.04
C LYS A 22 8.78 -6.49 15.58
N GLY A 23 8.14 -5.33 15.47
CA GLY A 23 6.74 -5.07 15.71
C GLY A 23 6.03 -5.15 14.38
N GLU A 24 4.75 -5.48 14.44
CA GLU A 24 3.83 -5.38 13.32
C GLU A 24 4.11 -4.15 12.44
N PHE A 25 4.31 -4.40 11.15
CA PHE A 25 4.38 -3.39 10.13
C PHE A 25 2.97 -3.04 9.70
N GLU A 26 2.48 -1.89 10.17
CA GLU A 26 1.16 -1.34 9.81
C GLU A 26 1.33 -0.21 8.78
N LYS A 27 0.68 -0.34 7.63
CA LYS A 27 0.64 0.72 6.59
C LYS A 27 -0.76 0.98 6.10
N LYS A 28 -1.10 2.26 6.01
CA LYS A 28 -2.35 2.76 5.45
C LYS A 28 -2.11 3.26 4.03
N GLY A 29 -2.96 2.88 3.08
CA GLY A 29 -2.81 3.28 1.70
C GLY A 29 -4.04 2.99 0.85
N PHE A 30 -3.82 3.03 -0.45
CA PHE A 30 -4.78 2.67 -1.48
C PHE A 30 -4.48 1.27 -2.01
N LEU A 31 -5.43 0.35 -1.85
CA LEU A 31 -5.26 -1.02 -2.31
C LEU A 31 -5.73 -1.13 -3.76
N THR A 32 -4.83 -1.52 -4.66
CA THR A 32 -5.11 -1.61 -6.10
C THR A 32 -4.24 -2.66 -6.78
N THR A 33 -4.39 -2.83 -8.10
CA THR A 33 -3.49 -3.67 -8.88
C THR A 33 -2.16 -2.96 -9.11
N LYS A 34 -1.08 -3.73 -9.22
CA LYS A 34 0.25 -3.20 -9.52
C LYS A 34 0.27 -2.33 -10.78
N TRP A 35 -0.44 -2.77 -11.82
CA TRP A 35 -0.54 -2.02 -13.08
C TRP A 35 -1.22 -0.67 -12.87
N CYS A 36 -2.32 -0.62 -12.12
CA CYS A 36 -2.98 0.65 -11.84
C CYS A 36 -2.12 1.58 -10.99
N ALA A 37 -1.42 1.06 -9.98
CA ALA A 37 -0.50 1.86 -9.16
C ALA A 37 0.68 2.42 -9.97
N GLN A 38 1.21 1.65 -10.92
CA GLN A 38 2.35 2.07 -11.76
C GLN A 38 1.97 3.09 -12.84
N ASN A 39 0.69 3.14 -13.24
CA ASN A 39 0.18 4.08 -14.25
C ASN A 39 -0.59 5.26 -13.62
N ASP A 40 -0.52 5.42 -12.29
CA ASP A 40 -1.26 6.44 -11.54
C ASP A 40 -2.79 6.41 -11.75
N LEU A 41 -3.33 5.24 -12.11
CA LEU A 41 -4.75 5.02 -12.37
C LEU A 41 -5.46 4.60 -11.09
N PHE A 42 -5.52 5.50 -10.10
CA PHE A 42 -6.15 5.19 -8.81
C PHE A 42 -7.67 5.27 -8.86
N ALA A 43 -8.24 6.34 -9.42
CA ALA A 43 -9.69 6.50 -9.52
C ALA A 43 -10.31 5.71 -10.69
N ASP A 44 -9.52 5.51 -11.75
CA ASP A 44 -9.97 4.93 -13.03
C ASP A 44 -9.44 3.51 -13.27
N CYS A 45 -8.99 2.82 -12.20
CA CYS A 45 -8.58 1.43 -12.30
C CYS A 45 -9.78 0.56 -12.73
N ARG A 46 -9.83 0.20 -14.02
CA ARG A 46 -10.94 -0.58 -14.58
C ARG A 46 -10.97 -1.98 -13.97
N LEU A 47 -12.17 -2.53 -13.75
CA LEU A 47 -12.35 -3.88 -13.18
C LEU A 47 -11.62 -4.97 -13.96
N GLU A 48 -11.42 -4.79 -15.26
CA GLU A 48 -10.65 -5.73 -16.09
C GLU A 48 -9.23 -5.93 -15.57
N SER A 49 -8.54 -4.87 -15.12
CA SER A 49 -7.17 -4.97 -14.61
C SER A 49 -7.09 -5.83 -13.34
N TYR A 50 -8.16 -5.89 -12.54
CA TYR A 50 -8.26 -6.78 -11.38
C TYR A 50 -8.39 -8.26 -11.76
N HIS A 51 -8.77 -8.57 -13.00
CA HIS A 51 -8.95 -9.94 -13.46
C HIS A 51 -7.74 -10.48 -14.21
N CYS A 52 -7.05 -9.62 -14.95
CA CYS A 52 -6.03 -10.03 -15.93
C CYS A 52 -4.72 -9.21 -15.84
N GLY A 53 -4.69 -8.12 -15.04
CA GLY A 53 -3.51 -7.31 -14.80
C GLY A 53 -3.25 -6.12 -15.74
N SER A 54 -4.05 -5.83 -16.77
CA SER A 54 -3.84 -4.66 -17.65
C SER A 54 -5.10 -4.20 -18.40
N GLU A 55 -5.09 -2.97 -18.93
CA GLU A 55 -6.16 -2.48 -19.81
C GLU A 55 -6.24 -3.30 -21.10
N GLY A 56 -7.45 -3.62 -21.55
CA GLY A 56 -7.66 -4.32 -22.83
C GLY A 56 -7.32 -5.82 -22.83
N CYS A 57 -6.88 -6.36 -21.70
CA CYS A 57 -6.48 -7.77 -21.55
C CYS A 57 -7.58 -8.79 -21.89
N TYR A 58 -8.86 -8.42 -21.78
CA TYR A 58 -10.00 -9.29 -22.03
C TYR A 58 -10.01 -9.82 -23.46
N ARG A 59 -9.30 -9.14 -24.38
CA ARG A 59 -9.13 -9.56 -25.77
C ARG A 59 -8.29 -10.81 -25.91
N ASN A 60 -7.36 -11.03 -24.97
CA ASN A 60 -6.39 -12.13 -25.00
C ASN A 60 -6.53 -13.08 -23.81
N TRP A 61 -7.41 -12.77 -22.86
CA TRP A 61 -7.64 -13.59 -21.67
C TRP A 61 -8.59 -14.74 -21.97
N VAL A 62 -8.21 -15.94 -21.56
CA VAL A 62 -9.02 -17.15 -21.71
C VAL A 62 -9.78 -17.43 -20.42
N PRO A 63 -11.12 -17.57 -20.46
CA PRO A 63 -11.91 -17.92 -19.29
C PRO A 63 -11.40 -19.21 -18.62
N GLY A 64 -11.11 -19.14 -17.32
CA GLY A 64 -10.58 -20.26 -16.54
C GLY A 64 -9.07 -20.24 -16.31
N GLU A 65 -8.32 -19.34 -16.97
CA GLU A 65 -6.94 -19.08 -16.55
C GLU A 65 -6.91 -18.28 -15.23
N PRO A 66 -6.08 -18.67 -14.24
CA PRO A 66 -5.95 -17.92 -13.02
C PRO A 66 -5.42 -16.51 -13.33
N GLY A 67 -6.15 -15.49 -12.89
CA GLY A 67 -5.78 -14.09 -13.09
C GLY A 67 -4.39 -13.80 -12.52
N LYS A 68 -3.53 -13.17 -13.32
CA LYS A 68 -2.17 -12.74 -12.90
C LYS A 68 -2.21 -11.41 -12.15
N THR A 69 -3.22 -11.21 -11.32
CA THR A 69 -3.45 -9.91 -10.70
C THR A 69 -2.60 -9.79 -9.45
N GLU A 70 -1.54 -8.99 -9.54
CA GLU A 70 -0.74 -8.61 -8.38
C GLU A 70 -1.41 -7.43 -7.67
N ILE A 71 -1.84 -7.65 -6.43
CA ILE A 71 -2.42 -6.61 -5.58
C ILE A 71 -1.31 -5.94 -4.77
N VAL A 72 -1.37 -4.61 -4.73
CA VAL A 72 -0.39 -3.75 -4.07
C VAL A 72 -1.09 -2.71 -3.20
N LEU A 73 -0.39 -2.25 -2.19
CA LEU A 73 -0.77 -1.10 -1.38
C LEU A 73 0.07 0.10 -1.79
N TYR A 74 -0.56 1.11 -2.35
CA TYR A 74 0.09 2.39 -2.61
C TYR A 74 -0.06 3.32 -1.40
N VAL A 75 1.06 3.68 -0.77
CA VAL A 75 1.09 4.57 0.39
C VAL A 75 1.35 5.99 -0.09
N HIS A 76 0.29 6.78 -0.19
CA HIS A 76 0.33 8.17 -0.68
C HIS A 76 1.34 9.04 0.08
N ASP A 77 1.43 8.89 1.40
CA ASP A 77 2.32 9.69 2.26
C ASP A 77 3.80 9.45 1.96
N GLU A 78 4.15 8.28 1.41
CA GLU A 78 5.53 7.90 1.09
C GLU A 78 5.81 7.88 -0.41
N GLY A 79 4.77 7.94 -1.26
CA GLY A 79 4.90 7.71 -2.70
C GLY A 79 5.44 6.32 -3.04
N LYS A 80 5.18 5.31 -2.20
CA LYS A 80 5.71 3.95 -2.34
C LYS A 80 4.62 2.93 -2.62
N ILE A 81 4.97 1.94 -3.44
CA ILE A 81 4.16 0.77 -3.74
C ILE A 81 4.72 -0.41 -2.93
N TYR A 82 3.86 -1.04 -2.14
CA TYR A 82 4.17 -2.27 -1.42
C TYR A 82 3.44 -3.46 -2.03
N GLU A 83 4.15 -4.55 -2.29
CA GLU A 83 3.54 -5.79 -2.75
C GLU A 83 2.89 -6.52 -1.57
N ILE A 84 1.68 -7.04 -1.76
CA ILE A 84 0.94 -7.72 -0.69
C ILE A 84 1.01 -9.22 -0.90
N LYS A 85 1.64 -9.93 0.06
CA LYS A 85 1.58 -11.38 0.16
C LYS A 85 0.57 -11.78 1.22
N PRO A 86 -0.58 -12.38 0.86
CA PRO A 86 -1.56 -12.83 1.83
C PRO A 86 -1.02 -14.05 2.59
N SER A 87 -0.78 -13.93 3.89
CA SER A 87 -0.42 -15.07 4.75
C SER A 87 -1.50 -15.40 5.78
N GLY A 88 -2.19 -14.37 6.31
CA GLY A 88 -3.31 -14.50 7.25
C GLY A 88 -4.64 -13.98 6.71
N VAL A 89 -4.65 -13.34 5.54
CA VAL A 89 -5.85 -12.70 4.96
C VAL A 89 -6.44 -13.51 3.81
N HIS A 90 -7.76 -13.64 3.77
CA HIS A 90 -8.46 -14.22 2.63
C HIS A 90 -8.47 -13.20 1.47
N VAL A 91 -7.84 -13.56 0.36
CA VAL A 91 -7.75 -12.69 -0.84
C VAL A 91 -9.12 -12.23 -1.32
N SER A 92 -10.12 -13.12 -1.33
CA SER A 92 -11.50 -12.77 -1.72
C SER A 92 -12.09 -11.67 -0.84
N GLU A 93 -11.92 -11.77 0.48
CA GLU A 93 -12.44 -10.79 1.43
C GLU A 93 -11.71 -9.45 1.31
N LEU A 94 -10.39 -9.50 1.10
CA LEU A 94 -9.57 -8.32 0.85
C LEU A 94 -10.01 -7.60 -0.43
N LEU A 95 -10.27 -8.35 -1.51
CA LEU A 95 -10.76 -7.77 -2.76
C LEU A 95 -12.15 -7.18 -2.62
N GLU A 96 -13.08 -7.87 -1.95
CA GLU A 96 -14.44 -7.37 -1.76
C GLU A 96 -14.50 -6.09 -0.91
N LYS A 97 -13.73 -6.04 0.19
CA LYS A 97 -13.84 -4.97 1.19
C LYS A 97 -12.86 -3.83 0.96
N ALA A 98 -11.71 -4.10 0.34
CA ALA A 98 -10.61 -3.16 0.27
C ALA A 98 -10.13 -2.83 -1.15
N ALA A 99 -10.47 -3.61 -2.19
CA ALA A 99 -10.04 -3.26 -3.56
C ALA A 99 -10.60 -1.91 -4.02
N ASN A 100 -9.74 -1.13 -4.67
CA ASN A 100 -10.07 0.20 -5.19
C ASN A 100 -10.55 1.18 -4.10
N ARG A 101 -10.08 1.01 -2.86
CA ARG A 101 -10.44 1.86 -1.72
C ARG A 101 -9.21 2.55 -1.15
N ASN A 102 -9.40 3.81 -0.75
CA ASN A 102 -8.44 4.59 0.03
C ASN A 102 -8.57 4.27 1.52
N GLU A 103 -7.50 4.53 2.27
CA GLU A 103 -7.45 4.33 3.73
C GLU A 103 -7.58 2.85 4.17
N VAL A 104 -7.16 1.93 3.30
CA VAL A 104 -7.00 0.52 3.66
C VAL A 104 -5.74 0.40 4.50
N THR A 105 -5.85 -0.23 5.67
CA THR A 105 -4.69 -0.50 6.51
C THR A 105 -4.32 -1.97 6.45
N ILE A 106 -3.10 -2.27 6.01
CA ILE A 106 -2.52 -3.60 6.01
C ILE A 106 -1.60 -3.73 7.21
N ILE A 107 -1.76 -4.82 7.96
CA ILE A 107 -1.00 -5.14 9.16
C ILE A 107 -0.27 -6.46 8.89
N GLY A 108 1.03 -6.48 9.14
CA GLY A 108 1.83 -7.64 8.79
C GLY A 108 3.30 -7.50 9.11
N LYS A 109 4.14 -8.16 8.32
CA LYS A 109 5.60 -8.06 8.42
C LYS A 109 6.17 -7.55 7.11
N LEU A 110 7.10 -6.60 7.21
CA LEU A 110 7.89 -6.20 6.05
C LEU A 110 8.96 -7.27 5.79
N GLU A 111 8.97 -7.80 4.59
CA GLU A 111 9.98 -8.75 4.14
C GLU A 111 11.35 -8.08 4.03
N SER A 112 12.39 -8.92 3.98
CA SER A 112 13.79 -8.47 3.87
C SER A 112 14.11 -7.62 2.63
N ASP A 113 13.21 -7.62 1.63
CA ASP A 113 13.29 -6.81 0.41
C ASP A 113 12.85 -5.36 0.60
N GLY A 114 12.21 -5.03 1.73
CA GLY A 114 11.70 -3.70 2.05
C GLY A 114 10.54 -3.23 1.15
N LYS A 115 9.98 -4.12 0.33
CA LYS A 115 8.94 -3.82 -0.67
C LYS A 115 7.72 -4.72 -0.53
N THR A 116 7.88 -5.89 0.06
CA THR A 116 6.79 -6.84 0.23
C THR A 116 6.29 -6.83 1.67
N ILE A 117 4.98 -6.72 1.84
CA ILE A 117 4.30 -6.88 3.13
C ILE A 117 3.65 -8.26 3.16
N GLU A 118 4.09 -9.10 4.09
CA GLU A 118 3.40 -10.32 4.48
C GLU A 118 2.17 -9.93 5.30
N ALA A 119 1.01 -9.87 4.65
CA ALA A 119 -0.24 -9.39 5.23
C ALA A 119 -0.88 -10.47 6.12
N MET A 120 -0.93 -10.17 7.42
CA MET A 120 -1.53 -11.01 8.44
C MET A 120 -2.98 -10.59 8.71
N GLU A 121 -3.24 -9.29 8.73
CA GLU A 121 -4.57 -8.72 8.96
C GLU A 121 -4.77 -7.47 8.08
N PHE A 122 -6.02 -7.11 7.82
CA PHE A 122 -6.34 -5.83 7.18
C PHE A 122 -7.54 -5.16 7.86
N LYS A 123 -7.51 -3.84 7.92
CA LYS A 123 -8.66 -3.02 8.29
C LYS A 123 -9.22 -2.42 7.00
N ALA A 124 -10.47 -2.77 6.73
CA ALA A 124 -11.24 -2.16 5.65
C ALA A 124 -11.35 -0.64 5.87
N PRO A 125 -11.50 0.14 4.79
CA PRO A 125 -11.61 1.59 4.88
C PRO A 125 -12.82 1.96 5.78
N PRO A 126 -12.73 3.04 6.57
CA PRO A 126 -13.86 3.49 7.34
C PRO A 126 -15.03 3.80 6.38
N PRO A 127 -16.29 3.52 6.77
CA PRO A 127 -17.43 3.85 5.95
C PRO A 127 -17.41 5.35 5.63
N PRO A 128 -17.82 5.74 4.40
CA PRO A 128 -17.78 7.13 3.97
C PRO A 128 -18.50 8.00 5.01
N LYS A 129 -17.80 9.02 5.51
CA LYS A 129 -18.38 9.95 6.48
C LYS A 129 -19.66 10.52 5.90
N LYS A 130 -20.76 10.53 6.68
CA LYS A 130 -22.07 11.10 6.31
C LYS A 130 -22.00 12.63 6.18
N SER A 131 -21.30 13.11 5.17
CA SER A 131 -21.16 14.51 4.77
C SER A 131 -20.44 14.39 3.44
N PHE A 132 -21.08 14.57 2.28
CA PHE A 132 -21.07 15.85 1.58
C PHE A 132 -22.19 15.98 0.53
N PHE A 133 -23.20 15.11 0.51
CA PHE A 133 -24.42 15.36 -0.30
C PHE A 133 -25.38 16.30 0.45
N LYS A 134 -24.88 17.48 0.84
CA LYS A 134 -25.76 18.61 1.14
C LYS A 134 -25.96 19.39 -0.16
N GLY A 135 -26.98 18.97 -0.91
CA GLY A 135 -27.71 19.79 -1.86
C GLY A 135 -26.90 20.51 -2.95
N CYS A 136 -26.73 19.85 -4.09
CA CYS A 136 -26.90 20.51 -5.38
C CYS A 136 -28.02 19.74 -6.10
N LEU A 137 -29.25 20.19 -5.83
CA LEU A 137 -30.48 19.85 -6.56
C LEU A 137 -30.68 20.94 -7.63
#